data_AF-A0A0B2SMH6-F1
#
_entry.id   AF-A0A0B2SMH6-F1
#
_cell.length_a   1.000
_cell.length_b   1.000
_cell.length_c   1.000
_cell.angle_alpha   90.00
_cell.angle_beta   90.00
_cell.angle_gamma   90.00
#
_symmetry.space_group_name_H-M   'P 1'
#
loop_
_entity.id
_entity.type
_entity.pdbx_description
1 polymer ?
#
loop_
_entity_poly.entity_id
_entity_poly.type
_entity_poly.pdbx_seq_one_letter_code
_entity_poly.pdbx_strand_id
1 'polypeptide(L)'
;MRCLIDPSDPPCLVCTQSLSLPPHLNPNYRCNTSLLIDYYSQSDATHKYILIDAGKTFRETVLRWFVFHHIPRIDSILLTHEHADAVLGLDDIRAVQPFSPTNDIDPTPIYLTRHSMDSMEKVFPYLVQKKHKEGQEIRRVAQCCWNIIADDCNLPFSASGLKFIPLPVMHGEDYICLGFLFGEKDRVAYISDVSRIPASTEYVISKSGAGQLDLLILDTLKKTGSHNVHFCLPQALETVKRLCPKQTLLIGMTHEFDHHKDNEFLMDWSRREGLLVQLAHDGLRVPINL
;
A
#
# COMPACT_ATOMS: atom_id res chain seq x y z
N MET A 1 -20.08 -3.86 2.41
CA MET A 1 -20.84 -5.13 2.38
C MET A 1 -22.11 -5.11 3.24
N ARG A 2 -22.09 -4.66 4.51
CA ARG A 2 -23.31 -4.63 5.36
C ARG A 2 -24.52 -3.96 4.67
N CYS A 3 -24.31 -2.79 4.07
CA CYS A 3 -25.37 -2.06 3.37
C CYS A 3 -25.93 -2.75 2.12
N LEU A 4 -25.30 -3.83 1.63
CA LEU A 4 -25.79 -4.61 0.49
C LEU A 4 -26.60 -5.83 0.94
N ILE A 5 -26.21 -6.43 2.07
CA ILE A 5 -26.90 -7.60 2.64
C ILE A 5 -28.09 -7.20 3.53
N ASP A 6 -28.05 -5.99 4.07
CA ASP A 6 -29.08 -5.38 4.92
C ASP A 6 -29.23 -3.91 4.52
N PRO A 7 -29.91 -3.62 3.40
CA PRO A 7 -29.99 -2.27 2.84
C PRO A 7 -30.83 -1.33 3.70
N SER A 8 -30.32 -0.12 3.93
CA SER A 8 -31.09 0.99 4.48
C SER A 8 -32.11 1.54 3.48
N ASP A 9 -33.05 2.36 3.95
CA ASP A 9 -33.95 3.15 3.10
C ASP A 9 -33.72 4.66 3.34
N PRO A 10 -33.14 5.41 2.38
CA PRO A 10 -32.65 4.93 1.08
C PRO A 10 -31.37 4.08 1.18
N PRO A 11 -31.07 3.24 0.17
CA PRO A 11 -29.87 2.40 0.18
C PRO A 11 -28.58 3.21 0.06
N CYS A 12 -27.49 2.67 0.61
CA CYS A 12 -26.17 3.29 0.54
C CYS A 12 -25.67 3.36 -0.91
N LEU A 13 -25.67 4.56 -1.50
CA LEU A 13 -25.30 4.80 -2.89
C LEU A 13 -23.92 4.24 -3.27
N VAL A 14 -22.90 4.49 -2.45
CA VAL A 14 -21.51 4.03 -2.69
C VAL A 14 -21.44 2.51 -2.77
N CYS A 15 -22.08 1.82 -1.82
CA CYS A 15 -22.15 0.36 -1.85
C CYS A 15 -22.97 -0.15 -3.04
N THR A 16 -24.13 0.45 -3.33
CA THR A 16 -24.99 0.00 -4.43
C THR A 16 -24.28 0.11 -5.79
N GLN A 17 -23.50 1.18 -6.00
CA GLN A 17 -22.70 1.35 -7.22
C GLN A 17 -21.72 0.20 -7.45
N SER A 18 -21.20 -0.44 -6.38
CA SER A 18 -20.30 -1.59 -6.50
C SER A 18 -20.93 -2.80 -7.19
N LEU A 19 -22.27 -2.84 -7.30
CA LEU A 19 -23.01 -3.88 -8.02
C LEU A 19 -23.44 -3.43 -9.42
N SER A 20 -23.63 -2.13 -9.64
CA SER A 20 -24.22 -1.59 -10.86
C SER A 20 -23.20 -1.20 -11.92
N LEU A 21 -21.96 -0.91 -11.53
CA LEU A 21 -20.89 -0.51 -12.45
C LEU A 21 -19.77 -1.54 -12.45
N PRO A 22 -19.18 -1.86 -13.62
CA PRO A 22 -18.00 -2.71 -13.65
C PRO A 22 -16.85 -1.99 -12.92
N PRO A 23 -15.98 -2.70 -12.18
CA PRO A 23 -14.99 -2.05 -11.32
C PRO A 23 -14.05 -1.04 -12.01
N HIS A 24 -13.71 -1.26 -13.29
CA HIS A 24 -12.87 -0.32 -14.04
C HIS A 24 -13.56 1.03 -14.37
N LEU A 25 -14.88 1.13 -14.22
CA LEU A 25 -15.66 2.35 -14.35
C LEU A 25 -16.19 2.86 -13.00
N ASN A 26 -15.80 2.22 -11.90
CA ASN A 26 -16.35 2.50 -10.57
C ASN A 26 -15.24 2.83 -9.58
N PRO A 27 -14.92 4.11 -9.36
CA PRO A 27 -13.89 4.51 -8.40
C PRO A 27 -14.31 4.31 -6.92
N ASN A 28 -15.57 3.94 -6.68
CA ASN A 28 -16.07 3.52 -5.37
C ASN A 28 -15.92 2.00 -5.12
N TYR A 29 -15.56 1.22 -6.14
CA TYR A 29 -15.12 -0.16 -5.97
C TYR A 29 -13.65 -0.16 -5.55
N ARG A 30 -13.38 -0.53 -4.30
CA ARG A 30 -12.04 -0.46 -3.71
C ARG A 30 -11.62 -1.81 -3.15
N CYS A 31 -10.47 -2.29 -3.59
CA CYS A 31 -9.75 -3.41 -3.01
C CYS A 31 -9.03 -2.99 -1.70
N ASN A 32 -8.37 -3.93 -1.04
CA ASN A 32 -7.44 -3.60 0.04
C ASN A 32 -6.32 -2.70 -0.48
N THR A 33 -5.87 -1.82 0.41
CA THR A 33 -4.82 -0.86 0.11
C THR A 33 -3.54 -1.59 -0.29
N SER A 34 -2.96 -1.17 -1.41
CA SER A 34 -1.66 -1.63 -1.90
C SER A 34 -1.11 -0.60 -2.88
N LEU A 35 0.20 -0.61 -3.11
CA LEU A 35 0.86 0.23 -4.11
C LEU A 35 1.78 -0.62 -4.97
N LEU A 36 1.65 -0.50 -6.29
CA LEU A 36 2.63 -1.06 -7.22
C LEU A 36 3.50 0.07 -7.77
N ILE A 37 4.81 -0.09 -7.65
CA ILE A 37 5.82 0.80 -8.22
C ILE A 37 6.41 0.12 -9.45
N ASP A 38 6.25 0.75 -10.61
CA ASP A 38 6.89 0.39 -11.87
C ASP A 38 8.15 1.27 -12.06
N TYR A 39 9.32 0.72 -11.71
CA TYR A 39 10.59 1.45 -11.67
C TYR A 39 11.52 0.98 -12.77
N TYR A 40 12.02 1.91 -13.60
CA TYR A 40 13.06 1.61 -14.58
C TYR A 40 14.44 1.68 -13.92
N SER A 41 15.03 0.51 -13.65
CA SER A 41 16.39 0.44 -13.10
C SER A 41 17.42 0.77 -14.19
N GLN A 42 18.16 1.85 -13.98
CA GLN A 42 19.24 2.25 -14.90
C GLN A 42 20.42 1.26 -14.87
N SER A 43 20.69 0.62 -13.73
CA SER A 43 21.79 -0.36 -13.61
C SER A 43 21.51 -1.62 -14.41
N ASP A 44 20.26 -2.07 -14.41
CA ASP A 44 19.85 -3.34 -15.03
C ASP A 44 19.22 -3.13 -16.42
N ALA A 45 19.06 -1.87 -16.84
CA ALA A 45 18.36 -1.44 -18.05
C ALA A 45 16.96 -2.08 -18.23
N THR A 46 16.25 -2.34 -17.12
CA THR A 46 14.97 -3.09 -17.11
C THR A 46 13.97 -2.51 -16.12
N HIS A 47 12.68 -2.73 -16.40
CA HIS A 47 11.59 -2.44 -15.46
C HIS A 47 11.56 -3.45 -14.31
N LYS A 48 11.38 -2.90 -13.11
CA LYS A 48 11.23 -3.61 -11.84
C LYS A 48 9.88 -3.25 -11.23
N TYR A 49 9.15 -4.25 -10.79
CA TYR A 49 7.81 -4.11 -10.23
C TYR A 49 7.84 -4.42 -8.74
N ILE A 50 7.70 -3.39 -7.92
CA ILE A 50 7.82 -3.47 -6.46
C ILE A 50 6.42 -3.27 -5.88
N LEU A 51 5.93 -4.23 -5.11
CA LEU A 51 4.62 -4.16 -4.47
C LEU A 51 4.76 -3.76 -3.00
N ILE A 52 3.94 -2.84 -2.53
CA ILE A 52 3.71 -2.58 -1.11
C ILE A 52 2.37 -3.20 -0.74
N ASP A 53 2.40 -4.18 0.15
CA ASP A 53 1.31 -5.01 0.65
C ASP A 53 0.59 -5.89 -0.38
N ALA A 54 0.24 -7.10 0.06
CA ALA A 54 -0.53 -8.09 -0.69
C ALA A 54 -1.72 -8.56 0.16
N GLY A 55 -2.80 -7.78 0.19
CA GLY A 55 -4.01 -8.07 0.96
C GLY A 55 -4.88 -9.20 0.43
N LYS A 56 -5.94 -9.56 1.16
CA LYS A 56 -6.92 -10.60 0.76
C LYS A 56 -7.61 -10.35 -0.60
N THR A 57 -7.61 -9.13 -1.12
CA THR A 57 -8.12 -8.83 -2.49
C THR A 57 -7.03 -8.88 -3.57
N PHE A 58 -5.80 -9.30 -3.26
CA PHE A 58 -4.66 -9.27 -4.18
C PHE A 58 -4.94 -9.96 -5.52
N ARG A 59 -5.56 -11.15 -5.50
CA ARG A 59 -5.94 -11.86 -6.73
C ARG A 59 -6.83 -11.02 -7.65
N GLU A 60 -7.76 -10.26 -7.07
CA GLU A 60 -8.61 -9.35 -7.82
C GLU A 60 -7.81 -8.17 -8.39
N THR A 61 -6.91 -7.59 -7.59
CA THR A 61 -5.96 -6.57 -8.05
C THR A 61 -5.15 -7.03 -9.25
N VAL A 62 -4.63 -8.27 -9.23
CA VAL A 62 -3.89 -8.85 -10.36
C VAL A 62 -4.77 -8.97 -11.60
N LEU A 63 -5.92 -9.62 -11.48
CA LEU A 63 -6.81 -9.85 -12.62
C LEU A 63 -7.29 -8.56 -13.28
N ARG A 64 -7.53 -7.51 -12.49
CA ARG A 64 -8.05 -6.24 -12.99
C ARG A 64 -6.94 -5.32 -13.45
N TRP A 65 -6.01 -5.00 -12.55
CA TRP A 65 -5.12 -3.87 -12.71
C TRP A 65 -3.77 -4.28 -13.29
N PHE A 66 -3.26 -5.45 -12.94
CA PHE A 66 -1.99 -5.92 -13.54
C PHE A 66 -2.20 -6.24 -15.00
N VAL A 67 -3.32 -6.89 -15.35
CA VAL A 67 -3.70 -7.15 -16.75
C VAL A 67 -3.90 -5.83 -17.50
N PHE A 68 -4.64 -4.88 -16.93
CA PHE A 68 -4.92 -3.59 -17.56
C PHE A 68 -3.65 -2.75 -17.79
N HIS A 69 -2.72 -2.73 -16.82
CA HIS A 69 -1.45 -1.99 -16.92
C HIS A 69 -0.30 -2.81 -17.50
N HIS A 70 -0.56 -4.03 -17.97
CA HIS A 70 0.43 -4.94 -18.55
C HIS A 70 1.62 -5.27 -17.62
N ILE A 71 1.35 -5.43 -16.33
CA ILE A 71 2.34 -5.79 -15.31
C ILE A 71 2.63 -7.30 -15.41
N PRO A 72 3.86 -7.71 -15.75
CA PRO A 72 4.16 -9.10 -16.07
C PRO A 72 4.50 -9.96 -14.85
N ARG A 73 4.95 -9.34 -13.75
CA ARG A 73 5.46 -10.03 -12.54
C ARG A 73 5.60 -9.05 -11.38
N ILE A 74 6.02 -9.57 -10.23
CA ILE A 74 6.51 -8.79 -9.08
C ILE A 74 7.94 -9.20 -8.79
N ASP A 75 8.84 -8.22 -8.74
CA ASP A 75 10.27 -8.40 -8.47
C ASP A 75 10.60 -8.32 -6.97
N SER A 76 9.83 -7.57 -6.17
CA SER A 76 9.93 -7.57 -4.71
C SER A 76 8.64 -7.09 -4.04
N ILE A 77 8.46 -7.46 -2.76
CA ILE A 77 7.32 -7.06 -1.94
C ILE A 77 7.82 -6.38 -0.67
N LEU A 78 7.22 -5.28 -0.26
CA LEU A 78 7.41 -4.61 1.02
C LEU A 78 6.11 -4.76 1.81
N LEU A 79 6.20 -5.19 3.07
CA LEU A 79 5.04 -5.28 3.95
C LEU A 79 5.08 -4.14 4.96
N THR A 80 3.98 -3.40 5.05
CA THR A 80 3.80 -2.34 6.04
C THR A 80 3.59 -2.93 7.44
N HIS A 81 2.81 -4.01 7.52
CA HIS A 81 2.45 -4.72 8.75
C HIS A 81 1.82 -6.09 8.46
N GLU A 82 1.46 -6.87 9.50
CA GLU A 82 0.98 -8.26 9.38
C GLU A 82 -0.55 -8.44 9.41
N HIS A 83 -1.36 -7.37 9.33
CA HIS A 83 -2.81 -7.55 9.30
C HIS A 83 -3.29 -8.20 8.00
N ALA A 84 -4.47 -8.80 8.10
CA ALA A 84 -5.01 -9.66 7.05
C ALA A 84 -5.19 -8.95 5.69
N ASP A 85 -5.56 -7.68 5.73
CA ASP A 85 -5.70 -6.79 4.59
C ASP A 85 -4.37 -6.33 3.98
N ALA A 86 -3.24 -6.55 4.65
CA ALA A 86 -1.91 -6.31 4.11
C ALA A 86 -1.19 -7.59 3.63
N VAL A 87 -1.54 -8.78 4.15
CA VAL A 87 -0.74 -10.01 3.91
C VAL A 87 -1.50 -11.23 3.37
N LEU A 88 -2.84 -11.30 3.44
CA LEU A 88 -3.53 -12.54 3.08
C LEU A 88 -3.49 -12.92 1.60
N GLY A 89 -3.07 -12.01 0.74
CA GLY A 89 -2.80 -12.25 -0.67
C GLY A 89 -1.46 -12.91 -0.96
N LEU A 90 -0.59 -13.08 0.05
CA LEU A 90 0.72 -13.72 -0.11
C LEU A 90 0.62 -15.17 -0.60
N ASP A 91 -0.50 -15.86 -0.38
CA ASP A 91 -0.74 -17.19 -0.93
C ASP A 91 -0.83 -17.18 -2.48
N ASP A 92 -1.37 -16.10 -3.05
CA ASP A 92 -1.60 -15.94 -4.48
C ASP A 92 -0.38 -15.40 -5.25
N ILE A 93 0.69 -14.97 -4.56
CA ILE A 93 1.84 -14.31 -5.23
C ILE A 93 2.58 -15.24 -6.19
N ARG A 94 2.43 -16.55 -6.04
CA ARG A 94 2.98 -17.53 -7.00
C ARG A 94 2.56 -17.22 -8.43
N ALA A 95 1.36 -16.67 -8.63
CA ALA A 95 0.82 -16.33 -9.95
C ALA A 95 1.57 -15.16 -10.64
N VAL A 96 2.35 -14.39 -9.88
CA VAL A 96 3.10 -13.22 -10.38
C VAL A 96 4.61 -13.38 -10.19
N GLN A 97 5.08 -14.56 -9.81
CA GLN A 97 6.51 -14.89 -9.88
C GLN A 97 6.89 -15.27 -11.31
N PRO A 98 8.18 -15.18 -11.68
CA PRO A 98 8.67 -15.79 -12.91
C PRO A 98 8.20 -17.25 -13.04
N PHE A 99 7.85 -17.67 -14.26
CA PHE A 99 7.45 -19.06 -14.52
C PHE A 99 8.65 -19.88 -14.98
N SER A 100 8.88 -21.01 -14.31
CA SER A 100 9.84 -22.04 -14.74
C SER A 100 9.16 -23.42 -14.70
N PRO A 101 9.26 -24.25 -15.76
CA PRO A 101 8.68 -25.60 -15.77
C PRO A 101 9.20 -26.49 -14.64
N THR A 102 10.47 -26.29 -14.26
CA THR A 102 11.16 -26.99 -13.18
C THR A 102 10.97 -26.31 -11.82
N ASN A 103 10.29 -25.17 -11.77
CA ASN A 103 10.18 -24.32 -10.59
C ASN A 103 11.54 -23.85 -10.05
N ASP A 104 12.54 -23.77 -10.93
CA ASP A 104 13.85 -23.18 -10.64
C ASP A 104 13.76 -21.68 -10.95
N ILE A 105 13.36 -20.91 -9.94
CA ILE A 105 13.24 -19.46 -10.00
C ILE A 105 13.88 -18.85 -8.77
N ASP A 106 14.40 -17.64 -8.91
CA ASP A 106 14.86 -16.88 -7.75
C ASP A 106 13.66 -16.59 -6.84
N PRO A 107 13.77 -16.88 -5.52
CA PRO A 107 12.71 -16.55 -4.58
C PRO A 107 12.46 -15.03 -4.54
N THR A 108 11.20 -14.61 -4.57
CA THR A 108 10.81 -13.20 -4.48
C THR A 108 11.24 -12.62 -3.13
N PRO A 109 12.06 -11.56 -3.10
CA PRO A 109 12.39 -10.83 -1.89
C PRO A 109 11.15 -10.17 -1.28
N ILE A 110 10.92 -10.44 0.01
CA ILE A 110 9.89 -9.80 0.83
C ILE A 110 10.58 -9.07 1.98
N TYR A 111 10.32 -7.78 2.11
CA TYR A 111 10.90 -6.91 3.14
C TYR A 111 9.86 -6.58 4.20
N LEU A 112 10.19 -6.83 5.47
CA LEU A 112 9.27 -6.67 6.60
C LEU A 112 10.04 -6.48 7.90
N THR A 113 9.39 -5.97 8.94
CA THR A 113 10.01 -5.87 10.27
C THR A 113 10.20 -7.24 10.91
N ARG A 114 11.03 -7.32 11.96
CA ARG A 114 11.12 -8.54 12.78
C ARG A 114 9.76 -8.92 13.37
N HIS A 115 9.00 -7.95 13.87
CA HIS A 115 7.68 -8.18 14.45
C HIS A 115 6.73 -8.87 13.46
N SER A 116 6.63 -8.33 12.24
CA SER A 116 5.77 -8.92 11.21
C SER A 116 6.29 -10.29 10.77
N MET A 117 7.61 -10.52 10.73
CA MET A 117 8.18 -11.84 10.44
C MET A 117 7.75 -12.92 11.45
N ASP A 118 7.81 -12.60 12.75
CA ASP A 118 7.40 -13.53 13.81
C ASP A 118 5.91 -13.92 13.69
N SER A 119 5.09 -13.03 13.12
CA SER A 119 3.69 -13.31 12.78
C SER A 119 3.55 -14.10 11.47
N MET A 120 4.34 -13.79 10.44
CA MET A 120 4.34 -14.53 9.16
C MET A 120 4.69 -16.01 9.35
N GLU A 121 5.57 -16.35 10.30
CA GLU A 121 5.87 -17.75 10.67
C GLU A 121 4.64 -18.54 11.12
N LYS A 122 3.67 -17.86 11.73
CA LYS A 122 2.44 -18.46 12.26
C LYS A 122 1.32 -18.46 11.22
N VAL A 123 1.19 -17.38 10.46
CA VAL A 123 0.14 -17.21 9.43
C VAL A 123 0.44 -18.05 8.19
N PHE A 124 1.71 -18.05 7.74
CA PHE A 124 2.16 -18.74 6.53
C PHE A 124 3.37 -19.66 6.79
N PRO A 125 3.26 -20.66 7.69
CA PRO A 125 4.38 -21.53 8.04
C PRO A 125 4.99 -22.23 6.81
N TYR A 126 4.17 -22.52 5.79
CA TYR A 126 4.59 -23.17 4.54
C TYR A 126 5.31 -22.24 3.56
N LEU A 127 5.17 -20.91 3.68
CA LEU A 127 5.92 -19.93 2.88
C LEU A 127 7.26 -19.55 3.54
N VAL A 128 7.37 -19.78 4.85
CA VAL A 128 8.59 -19.50 5.62
C VAL A 128 9.52 -20.72 5.74
N GLN A 129 8.99 -21.90 6.05
CA GLN A 129 9.81 -23.07 6.33
C GLN A 129 10.32 -23.74 5.03
N LYS A 130 11.62 -23.61 4.75
CA LYS A 130 12.31 -24.28 3.64
C LYS A 130 13.40 -25.26 4.08
N LYS A 131 13.11 -26.12 5.06
CA LYS A 131 13.90 -27.35 5.24
C LYS A 131 13.07 -28.53 4.81
N HIS A 132 13.08 -28.81 3.50
CA HIS A 132 12.62 -30.09 3.01
C HIS A 132 13.53 -31.18 3.59
N LYS A 133 12.94 -32.14 4.30
CA LYS A 133 13.66 -33.36 4.69
C LYS A 133 13.97 -34.17 3.43
N GLU A 134 15.10 -34.88 3.39
CA GLU A 134 15.38 -35.84 2.31
C GLU A 134 14.17 -36.78 2.12
N GLY A 135 13.68 -36.88 0.88
CA GLY A 135 12.51 -37.70 0.53
C GLY A 135 11.15 -37.02 0.64
N GLN A 136 11.05 -35.74 1.03
CA GLN A 136 9.77 -35.01 0.97
C GLN A 136 9.40 -34.59 -0.45
N GLU A 137 8.12 -34.76 -0.79
CA GLU A 137 7.53 -34.30 -2.04
C GLU A 137 7.64 -32.77 -2.16
N ILE A 138 8.16 -32.29 -3.30
CA ILE A 138 8.32 -30.85 -3.56
C ILE A 138 6.93 -30.25 -3.78
N ARG A 139 6.39 -29.57 -2.76
CA ARG A 139 5.16 -28.80 -2.89
C ARG A 139 5.45 -27.51 -3.64
N ARG A 140 4.71 -27.27 -4.73
CA ARG A 140 4.84 -26.04 -5.53
C ARG A 140 4.07 -24.90 -4.87
N VAL A 141 4.68 -24.24 -3.89
CA VAL A 141 4.17 -23.00 -3.27
C VAL A 141 4.99 -21.80 -3.76
N ALA A 142 4.55 -20.58 -3.43
CA ALA A 142 5.32 -19.38 -3.74
C ALA A 142 6.72 -19.47 -3.10
N GLN A 143 7.73 -18.99 -3.82
CA GLN A 143 9.11 -18.99 -3.32
C GLN A 143 9.45 -17.62 -2.75
N CYS A 144 9.50 -17.50 -1.43
CA CYS A 144 9.84 -16.22 -0.78
C CYS A 144 11.28 -16.21 -0.26
N CYS A 145 11.93 -15.06 -0.30
CA CYS A 145 13.14 -14.73 0.44
C CYS A 145 12.78 -13.63 1.44
N TRP A 146 12.75 -13.95 2.74
CA TRP A 146 12.32 -13.03 3.78
C TRP A 146 13.51 -12.18 4.27
N ASN A 147 13.39 -10.86 4.16
CA ASN A 147 14.43 -9.88 4.46
C ASN A 147 13.94 -8.97 5.58
N ILE A 148 14.60 -9.03 6.74
CA ILE A 148 14.21 -8.21 7.88
C ILE A 148 14.81 -6.81 7.72
N ILE A 149 13.93 -5.80 7.75
CA ILE A 149 14.30 -4.39 7.76
C ILE A 149 14.07 -3.81 9.16
N ALA A 150 14.81 -2.75 9.48
CA ALA A 150 14.62 -2.00 10.71
C ALA A 150 13.42 -1.04 10.56
N ASP A 151 12.74 -0.79 11.68
CA ASP A 151 11.75 0.25 11.86
C ASP A 151 12.43 1.58 12.28
N ASP A 152 13.37 2.04 11.46
CA ASP A 152 14.15 3.27 11.71
C ASP A 152 14.35 4.05 10.41
N CYS A 153 13.99 5.33 10.41
CA CYS A 153 14.19 6.26 9.30
C CYS A 153 15.66 6.44 8.90
N ASN A 154 16.62 6.12 9.78
CA ASN A 154 18.05 6.25 9.53
C ASN A 154 18.67 5.00 8.89
N LEU A 155 17.91 3.91 8.75
CA LEU A 155 18.37 2.64 8.23
C LEU A 155 17.68 2.33 6.89
N PRO A 156 18.06 3.01 5.80
CA PRO A 156 17.49 2.74 4.48
C PRO A 156 17.88 1.33 4.00
N PHE A 157 17.06 0.80 3.10
CA PHE A 157 17.32 -0.46 2.42
C PHE A 157 17.04 -0.30 0.92
N SER A 158 17.44 -1.30 0.13
CA SER A 158 17.18 -1.33 -1.30
C SER A 158 16.36 -2.55 -1.66
N ALA A 159 15.31 -2.34 -2.47
CA ALA A 159 14.49 -3.39 -3.04
C ALA A 159 14.44 -3.20 -4.56
N SER A 160 14.83 -4.24 -5.30
CA SER A 160 14.90 -4.23 -6.77
C SER A 160 15.62 -2.99 -7.37
N GLY A 161 16.68 -2.51 -6.70
CA GLY A 161 17.48 -1.37 -7.13
C GLY A 161 16.93 0.02 -6.76
N LEU A 162 15.73 0.10 -6.19
CA LEU A 162 15.17 1.35 -5.64
C LEU A 162 15.47 1.44 -4.14
N LYS A 163 15.93 2.61 -3.69
CA LYS A 163 16.20 2.89 -2.27
C LYS A 163 14.91 3.30 -1.55
N PHE A 164 14.70 2.70 -0.38
CA PHE A 164 13.58 3.00 0.50
C PHE A 164 14.08 3.42 1.88
N ILE A 165 13.32 4.31 2.50
CA ILE A 165 13.45 4.70 3.90
C ILE A 165 12.19 4.20 4.63
N PRO A 166 12.31 3.28 5.61
CA PRO A 166 11.19 2.91 6.47
C PRO A 166 10.68 4.13 7.23
N LEU A 167 9.35 4.27 7.33
CA LEU A 167 8.69 5.34 8.07
C LEU A 167 7.85 4.73 9.20
N PRO A 168 8.38 4.56 10.41
CA PRO A 168 7.60 4.07 11.54
C PRO A 168 6.44 5.03 11.84
N VAL A 169 5.21 4.50 11.87
CA VAL A 169 4.01 5.25 12.23
C VAL A 169 3.17 4.45 13.22
N MET A 170 2.38 5.14 14.02
CA MET A 170 1.50 4.51 15.00
C MET A 170 0.21 4.06 14.33
N HIS A 171 -0.18 2.81 14.50
CA HIS A 171 -1.49 2.28 14.09
C HIS A 171 -2.22 1.74 15.32
N GLY A 172 -2.64 2.68 16.18
CA GLY A 172 -2.98 2.43 17.59
C GLY A 172 -1.94 3.05 18.53
N GLU A 173 -2.19 3.02 19.83
CA GLU A 173 -1.26 3.60 20.81
C GLU A 173 -0.05 2.69 21.11
N ASP A 174 -0.18 1.39 20.86
CA ASP A 174 0.76 0.34 21.24
C ASP A 174 1.31 -0.44 20.04
N TYR A 175 1.01 0.01 18.82
CA TYR A 175 1.34 -0.72 17.61
C TYR A 175 1.98 0.18 16.55
N ILE A 176 3.14 -0.24 16.05
CA ILE A 176 3.89 0.44 14.99
C ILE A 176 3.73 -0.36 13.70
N CYS A 177 3.36 0.32 12.63
CA CYS A 177 3.50 -0.18 11.28
C CYS A 177 4.46 0.72 10.49
N LEU A 178 4.79 0.29 9.27
CA LEU A 178 5.66 1.05 8.38
C LEU A 178 4.87 1.76 7.29
N GLY A 179 5.17 3.03 7.07
CA GLY A 179 5.14 3.62 5.74
C GLY A 179 6.50 3.49 5.06
N PHE A 180 6.59 3.98 3.81
CA PHE A 180 7.83 3.98 3.06
C PHE A 180 8.02 5.30 2.31
N LEU A 181 9.22 5.89 2.42
CA LEU A 181 9.68 7.01 1.61
C LEU A 181 10.66 6.50 0.53
N PHE A 182 10.47 6.94 -0.71
CA PHE A 182 11.32 6.58 -1.85
C PHE A 182 11.33 7.68 -2.92
N GLY A 183 12.25 7.54 -3.90
CA GLY A 183 12.49 8.50 -4.97
C GLY A 183 13.51 9.58 -4.60
N GLU A 184 14.48 9.81 -5.47
CA GLU A 184 15.55 10.80 -5.26
C GLU A 184 15.21 12.16 -5.89
N LYS A 185 14.55 12.16 -7.05
CA LYS A 185 14.14 13.40 -7.73
C LYS A 185 12.76 13.84 -7.27
N ASP A 186 11.76 12.98 -7.46
CA ASP A 186 10.43 13.17 -6.92
C ASP A 186 10.27 12.31 -5.66
N ARG A 187 10.10 12.95 -4.51
CA ARG A 187 10.01 12.28 -3.21
C ARG A 187 8.58 11.82 -2.95
N VAL A 188 8.41 10.51 -2.75
CA VAL A 188 7.10 9.89 -2.50
C VAL A 188 7.08 9.24 -1.13
N ALA A 189 6.06 9.55 -0.33
CA ALA A 189 5.78 8.83 0.91
C ALA A 189 4.45 8.08 0.81
N TYR A 190 4.46 6.79 1.15
CA TYR A 190 3.26 5.94 1.25
C TYR A 190 3.02 5.52 2.69
N ILE A 191 1.85 5.84 3.25
CA ILE A 191 1.46 5.57 4.63
C ILE A 191 -0.03 5.14 4.64
N SER A 192 -0.28 3.83 4.71
CA SER A 192 -1.62 3.26 4.53
C SER A 192 -2.49 3.14 5.78
N ASP A 193 -1.87 2.93 6.93
CA ASP A 193 -2.53 2.64 8.20
C ASP A 193 -1.89 3.52 9.27
N VAL A 194 -2.54 4.61 9.68
CA VAL A 194 -1.91 5.53 10.62
C VAL A 194 -2.90 6.26 11.50
N SER A 195 -2.62 6.26 12.79
CA SER A 195 -3.32 7.03 13.83
C SER A 195 -2.51 8.22 14.35
N ARG A 196 -1.18 8.16 14.23
CA ARG A 196 -0.24 9.23 14.62
C ARG A 196 1.10 9.04 13.91
N ILE A 197 1.68 10.15 13.45
CA ILE A 197 3.03 10.19 12.88
C ILE A 197 4.00 10.66 13.98
N PRO A 198 4.99 9.84 14.40
CA PRO A 198 6.03 10.26 15.32
C PRO A 198 6.85 11.44 14.77
N ALA A 199 7.40 12.26 15.66
CA ALA A 199 8.17 13.46 15.28
C ALA A 199 9.39 13.13 14.38
N SER A 200 10.05 11.99 14.59
CA SER A 200 11.15 11.51 13.74
C SER A 200 10.70 11.27 12.30
N THR A 201 9.55 10.61 12.13
CA THR A 201 8.94 10.35 10.82
C THR A 201 8.43 11.64 10.18
N GLU A 202 7.75 12.50 10.94
CA GLU A 202 7.25 13.81 10.47
C GLU A 202 8.41 14.70 9.98
N TYR A 203 9.55 14.72 10.67
CA TYR A 203 10.74 15.45 10.22
C TYR A 203 11.23 14.96 8.85
N VAL A 204 11.25 13.65 8.62
CA VAL A 204 11.78 13.05 7.37
C VAL A 204 10.91 13.37 6.14
N ILE A 205 9.61 13.59 6.35
CA ILE A 205 8.62 13.74 5.26
C ILE A 205 7.97 15.13 5.18
N SER A 206 8.34 16.07 6.03
CA SER A 206 7.81 17.44 6.01
C SER A 206 8.69 18.39 5.22
N LYS A 207 8.04 19.38 4.58
CA LYS A 207 8.73 20.49 3.90
C LYS A 207 9.71 21.25 4.81
N SER A 208 9.37 21.41 6.09
CA SER A 208 10.22 22.09 7.08
C SER A 208 11.34 21.22 7.64
N GLY A 209 11.30 19.92 7.42
CA GLY A 209 12.33 18.97 7.88
C GLY A 209 13.29 18.59 6.75
N ALA A 210 13.28 17.31 6.36
CA ALA A 210 14.25 16.74 5.44
C ALA A 210 13.93 16.95 3.95
N GLY A 211 12.80 17.58 3.61
CA GLY A 211 12.45 17.97 2.24
C GLY A 211 10.96 17.83 1.94
N GLN A 212 10.47 18.69 1.05
CA GLN A 212 9.08 18.64 0.58
C GLN A 212 8.83 17.35 -0.22
N LEU A 213 7.72 16.68 0.04
CA LEU A 213 7.26 15.57 -0.80
C LEU A 213 6.64 16.08 -2.10
N ASP A 214 6.91 15.38 -3.18
CA ASP A 214 6.20 15.53 -4.45
C ASP A 214 4.84 14.85 -4.39
N LEU A 215 4.79 13.66 -3.76
CA LEU A 215 3.58 12.90 -3.58
C LEU A 215 3.51 12.29 -2.17
N LEU A 216 2.40 12.56 -1.48
CA LEU A 216 2.02 11.86 -0.25
C LEU A 216 0.81 10.96 -0.53
N ILE A 217 0.90 9.68 -0.21
CA ILE A 217 -0.22 8.74 -0.25
C ILE A 217 -0.55 8.39 1.20
N LEU A 218 -1.73 8.78 1.68
CA LEU A 218 -2.05 8.82 3.11
C LEU A 218 -3.42 8.21 3.45
N ASP A 219 -3.47 7.48 4.56
CA ASP A 219 -4.68 6.94 5.19
C ASP A 219 -5.77 7.99 5.47
N THR A 220 -7.02 7.62 5.20
CA THR A 220 -8.22 8.24 5.74
C THR A 220 -9.39 7.25 5.76
N LEU A 221 -9.67 6.66 6.92
CA LEU A 221 -10.69 5.62 7.07
C LEU A 221 -12.13 6.17 6.98
N LYS A 222 -12.44 7.21 7.78
CA LYS A 222 -13.80 7.77 7.90
C LYS A 222 -13.83 9.25 7.58
N LYS A 223 -15.00 9.73 7.14
CA LYS A 223 -15.17 11.12 6.72
C LYS A 223 -15.23 12.09 7.89
N THR A 224 -15.69 11.63 9.05
CA THR A 224 -15.89 12.46 10.23
C THR A 224 -15.30 11.84 11.49
N GLY A 225 -15.14 12.67 12.52
CA GLY A 225 -14.66 12.25 13.84
C GLY A 225 -13.17 11.91 13.86
N SER A 226 -12.81 11.02 14.79
CA SER A 226 -11.47 10.48 14.98
C SER A 226 -11.57 8.97 15.19
N HIS A 227 -10.52 8.24 14.83
CA HIS A 227 -10.40 6.80 15.08
C HIS A 227 -9.11 6.51 15.85
N ASN A 228 -9.13 5.43 16.65
CA ASN A 228 -8.00 5.12 17.53
C ASN A 228 -6.81 4.53 16.79
N VAL A 229 -7.05 3.89 15.65
CA VAL A 229 -6.02 3.18 14.88
C VAL A 229 -5.82 3.73 13.46
N HIS A 230 -6.70 4.62 12.99
CA HIS A 230 -6.60 5.23 11.65
C HIS A 230 -6.86 6.73 11.71
N PHE A 231 -6.43 7.45 10.69
CA PHE A 231 -6.81 8.82 10.49
C PHE A 231 -8.23 8.85 9.93
N CYS A 232 -9.03 9.79 10.44
CA CYS A 232 -10.20 10.27 9.73
C CYS A 232 -9.82 11.49 8.88
N LEU A 233 -10.69 11.88 7.95
CA LEU A 233 -10.43 12.98 7.01
C LEU A 233 -9.93 14.27 7.68
N PRO A 234 -10.48 14.74 8.81
CA PRO A 234 -9.94 15.93 9.49
C PRO A 234 -8.48 15.77 9.93
N GLN A 235 -8.10 14.60 10.46
CA GLN A 235 -6.73 14.31 10.90
C GLN A 235 -5.77 14.20 9.70
N ALA A 236 -6.23 13.59 8.60
CA ALA A 236 -5.45 13.51 7.37
C ALA A 236 -5.19 14.91 6.78
N LEU A 237 -6.22 15.76 6.69
CA LEU A 237 -6.09 17.12 6.16
C LEU A 237 -5.20 18.02 7.04
N GLU A 238 -5.32 17.94 8.36
CA GLU A 238 -4.40 18.65 9.28
C GLU A 238 -2.96 18.15 9.13
N THR A 239 -2.77 16.85 8.92
CA THR A 239 -1.45 16.28 8.66
C THR A 239 -0.89 16.78 7.32
N VAL A 240 -1.70 16.87 6.26
CA VAL A 240 -1.30 17.45 4.97
C VAL A 240 -0.86 18.91 5.14
N LYS A 241 -1.55 19.70 5.96
CA LYS A 241 -1.13 21.07 6.29
C LYS A 241 0.22 21.11 6.99
N ARG A 242 0.47 20.23 7.96
CA ARG A 242 1.76 20.15 8.66
C ARG A 242 2.90 19.73 7.72
N LEU A 243 2.67 18.73 6.87
CA LEU A 243 3.70 18.17 5.98
C LEU A 243 3.97 19.02 4.73
N CYS A 244 2.95 19.74 4.24
CA CYS A 244 3.00 20.57 3.03
C CYS A 244 3.51 19.84 1.75
N PRO A 245 3.01 18.65 1.38
CA PRO A 245 3.38 17.99 0.12
C PRO A 245 2.89 18.79 -1.10
N LYS A 246 3.49 18.56 -2.28
CA LYS A 246 2.99 19.15 -3.54
C LYS A 246 1.64 18.56 -3.96
N GLN A 247 1.48 17.25 -3.78
CA GLN A 247 0.24 16.53 -4.03
C GLN A 247 0.00 15.45 -2.96
N THR A 248 -1.26 15.26 -2.58
CA THR A 248 -1.71 14.17 -1.71
C THR A 248 -2.78 13.32 -2.39
N LEU A 249 -2.63 12.00 -2.29
CA LEU A 249 -3.65 11.02 -2.60
C LEU A 249 -4.12 10.35 -1.31
N LEU A 250 -5.42 10.36 -1.07
CA LEU A 250 -6.02 9.74 0.10
C LEU A 250 -6.48 8.31 -0.20
N ILE A 251 -6.16 7.38 0.69
CA ILE A 251 -6.41 5.92 0.61
C ILE A 251 -7.07 5.40 1.90
N GLY A 252 -7.38 4.10 2.00
CA GLY A 252 -7.95 3.49 3.23
C GLY A 252 -9.45 3.77 3.46
N MET A 253 -10.10 4.50 2.56
CA MET A 253 -11.48 4.99 2.72
C MET A 253 -12.54 3.88 2.79
N THR A 254 -13.41 3.99 3.80
CA THR A 254 -14.66 3.23 3.87
C THR A 254 -15.72 3.73 2.86
N HIS A 255 -16.87 3.06 2.83
CA HIS A 255 -18.03 3.44 2.02
C HIS A 255 -18.69 4.79 2.40
N GLU A 256 -18.21 5.46 3.46
CA GLU A 256 -18.63 6.83 3.78
C GLU A 256 -18.17 7.84 2.73
N PHE A 257 -17.15 7.48 1.93
CA PHE A 257 -16.61 8.32 0.87
C PHE A 257 -17.19 7.95 -0.50
N ASP A 258 -17.88 8.91 -1.11
CA ASP A 258 -18.25 8.90 -2.53
C ASP A 258 -17.15 9.61 -3.32
N HIS A 259 -16.46 8.87 -4.19
CA HIS A 259 -15.27 9.36 -4.87
C HIS A 259 -15.49 10.65 -5.65
N HIS A 260 -16.64 10.82 -6.32
CA HIS A 260 -16.89 12.03 -7.12
C HIS A 260 -17.24 13.22 -6.22
N LYS A 261 -18.22 13.03 -5.34
CA LYS A 261 -18.71 14.12 -4.46
C LYS A 261 -17.62 14.62 -3.51
N ASP A 262 -16.85 13.70 -2.95
CA ASP A 262 -15.82 14.07 -1.99
C ASP A 262 -14.59 14.68 -2.68
N ASN A 263 -14.30 14.32 -3.93
CA ASN A 263 -13.28 15.03 -4.71
C ASN A 263 -13.70 16.45 -5.11
N GLU A 264 -14.99 16.73 -5.32
CA GLU A 264 -15.46 18.12 -5.49
C GLU A 264 -15.20 18.95 -4.23
N PHE A 265 -15.54 18.40 -3.06
CA PHE A 265 -15.23 19.03 -1.78
C PHE A 265 -13.72 19.25 -1.57
N LEU A 266 -12.90 18.23 -1.86
CA LEU A 266 -11.45 18.32 -1.72
C LEU A 266 -10.83 19.32 -2.70
N MET A 267 -11.35 19.43 -3.91
CA MET A 267 -10.90 20.44 -4.87
C MET A 267 -11.12 21.87 -4.32
N ASP A 268 -12.28 22.14 -3.74
CA ASP A 268 -12.53 23.44 -3.10
C ASP A 268 -11.69 23.67 -1.85
N TRP A 269 -11.46 22.62 -1.05
CA TRP A 269 -10.52 22.67 0.06
C TRP A 269 -9.10 22.99 -0.41
N SER A 270 -8.63 22.31 -1.47
CA SER A 270 -7.31 22.50 -2.05
C SER A 270 -7.09 23.90 -2.59
N ARG A 271 -8.10 24.50 -3.23
CA ARG A 271 -8.04 25.90 -3.68
C ARG A 271 -7.88 26.88 -2.52
N ARG A 272 -8.57 26.64 -1.40
CA ARG A 272 -8.50 27.51 -0.21
C ARG A 272 -7.15 27.40 0.50
N GLU A 273 -6.63 26.18 0.64
CA GLU A 273 -5.42 25.91 1.42
C GLU A 273 -4.13 26.00 0.59
N GLY A 274 -4.23 26.00 -0.74
CA GLY A 274 -3.07 25.97 -1.64
C GLY A 274 -2.32 24.62 -1.63
N LEU A 275 -2.99 23.54 -1.24
CA LEU A 275 -2.44 22.17 -1.14
C LEU A 275 -3.31 21.22 -1.95
N LEU A 276 -2.74 20.52 -2.94
CA LEU A 276 -3.49 19.62 -3.81
C LEU A 276 -3.79 18.28 -3.12
N VAL A 277 -5.06 17.97 -2.91
CA VAL A 277 -5.52 16.74 -2.25
C VAL A 277 -6.68 16.16 -3.04
N GLN A 278 -6.65 14.84 -3.26
CA GLN A 278 -7.76 14.10 -3.85
C GLN A 278 -7.80 12.68 -3.29
N LEU A 279 -8.96 12.03 -3.40
CA LEU A 279 -9.11 10.60 -3.15
C LEU A 279 -8.44 9.82 -4.27
N ALA A 280 -7.68 8.78 -3.93
CA ALA A 280 -7.22 7.80 -4.89
C ALA A 280 -8.39 6.88 -5.31
N HIS A 281 -8.18 6.14 -6.38
CA HIS A 281 -9.04 5.02 -6.76
C HIS A 281 -8.20 3.87 -7.30
N ASP A 282 -8.74 2.67 -7.22
CA ASP A 282 -8.11 1.49 -7.78
C ASP A 282 -7.79 1.67 -9.27
N GLY A 283 -6.59 1.24 -9.68
CA GLY A 283 -6.11 1.39 -11.04
C GLY A 283 -5.56 2.79 -11.41
N LEU A 284 -5.63 3.78 -10.50
CA LEU A 284 -4.99 5.08 -10.68
C LEU A 284 -3.48 4.90 -10.93
N ARG A 285 -2.97 5.50 -12.01
CA ARG A 285 -1.54 5.52 -12.35
C ARG A 285 -1.05 6.96 -12.34
N VAL A 286 0.03 7.22 -11.59
CA VAL A 286 0.65 8.54 -11.50
C VAL A 286 2.09 8.44 -12.01
N PRO A 287 2.48 9.19 -13.06
CA PRO A 287 3.87 9.24 -13.49
C PRO A 287 4.70 10.05 -12.48
N ILE A 288 5.79 9.46 -12.02
CA ILE A 288 6.72 10.05 -11.04
C ILE A 288 8.14 9.82 -11.55
N ASN A 289 9.02 10.81 -11.37
CA ASN A 289 10.45 10.71 -11.67
C ASN A 289 11.19 10.23 -10.42
N LEU A 290 11.33 8.91 -10.27
CA LEU A 290 12.02 8.30 -9.13
C LEU A 290 13.54 8.50 -9.17
#